data_AF-A0A249DYU7-F1
#
_entry.id   AF-A0A249DYU7-F1
#
_cell.length_a   1.000
_cell.length_b   1.000
_cell.length_c   1.000
_cell.angle_alpha   90.00
_cell.angle_beta   90.00
_cell.angle_gamma   90.00
#
_symmetry.space_group_name_H-M   'P 1'
#
loop_
_entity.id
_entity.type
_entity.pdbx_description
1 polymer ?
#
loop_
_entity_poly.entity_id
_entity_poly.type
_entity_poly.pdbx_seq_one_letter_code
_entity_poly.pdbx_strand_id
1 'polypeptide(L)'
;MRIELPFPPSVNHYWVRTARRVYLSEAAKRFKRLTAAAVAEVQRQYGHRRSFPGDVSVALTLYLPDKRVRDVDNYPKGVLDALTSAGIWADDAQVRSMPFQNKTRLTQS
;
A
#
# COMPACT_ATOMS: atom_id res chain seq x y z
N MET A 1 -12.20 -1.45 8.28
CA MET A 1 -11.69 -2.44 7.30
C MET A 1 -10.21 -2.61 7.53
N ARG A 2 -9.72 -3.85 7.68
CA ARG A 2 -8.28 -4.16 7.84
C ARG A 2 -7.83 -4.99 6.64
N ILE A 3 -6.67 -4.66 6.09
CA ILE A 3 -6.09 -5.33 4.92
C ILE A 3 -4.65 -5.66 5.27
N GLU A 4 -4.25 -6.90 5.05
CA GLU A 4 -2.87 -7.32 5.24
C GLU A 4 -2.21 -7.44 3.88
N LEU A 5 -1.09 -6.72 3.72
CA LEU A 5 -0.36 -6.63 2.47
C LEU A 5 1.05 -7.21 2.65
N PRO A 6 1.66 -7.77 1.59
CA PRO A 6 3.08 -8.12 1.62
C PRO A 6 3.93 -6.86 1.85
N PHE A 7 5.20 -7.04 2.21
CA PHE A 7 6.08 -5.89 2.38
C PHE A 7 6.22 -5.11 1.05
N PRO A 8 5.93 -3.79 1.01
CA PRO A 8 5.95 -3.02 -0.22
C PRO A 8 7.37 -2.80 -0.74
N PRO A 9 7.57 -2.68 -2.06
CA PRO A 9 8.80 -2.12 -2.60
C PRO A 9 8.91 -0.65 -2.17
N SER A 10 10.14 -0.18 -1.91
CA SER A 10 10.39 1.25 -1.68
C SER A 10 10.01 2.08 -2.91
N VAL A 11 9.56 3.32 -2.74
CA VAL A 11 9.28 4.28 -3.84
C VAL A 11 10.46 4.40 -4.81
N ASN A 12 11.70 4.39 -4.31
CA ASN A 12 12.91 4.43 -5.14
C ASN A 12 13.02 3.27 -6.15
N HIS A 13 12.43 2.11 -5.82
CA HIS A 13 12.38 0.93 -6.68
C HIS A 13 10.99 0.73 -7.29
N TYR A 14 10.06 1.66 -7.09
CA TYR A 14 8.68 1.56 -7.53
C TYR A 14 8.53 2.02 -8.97
N TRP A 15 9.21 3.12 -9.31
CA TRP A 15 9.19 3.73 -10.64
C TRP A 15 10.53 3.52 -11.34
N VAL A 16 10.50 2.92 -12.53
CA VAL A 16 11.64 2.81 -13.42
C VAL A 16 11.61 3.98 -14.40
N ARG A 17 12.71 4.74 -14.44
CA ARG A 17 12.88 5.85 -15.37
C ARG A 17 13.81 5.41 -16.51
N THR A 18 13.39 5.69 -17.73
CA THR A 18 14.21 5.58 -18.95
C THR A 18 14.25 6.94 -19.64
N ALA A 19 15.13 7.11 -20.61
CA ALA A 19 15.22 8.36 -21.37
C ALA A 19 13.89 8.81 -22.01
N ARG A 20 12.96 7.87 -22.26
CA ARG A 20 11.71 8.13 -22.99
C ARG A 20 10.45 8.01 -22.14
N ARG A 21 10.49 7.29 -21.01
CA ARG A 21 9.28 6.98 -20.22
C ARG A 21 9.59 6.65 -18.77
N VAL A 22 8.58 6.86 -17.92
CA VAL A 22 8.50 6.38 -16.54
C VAL A 22 7.44 5.27 -16.48
N TYR A 23 7.76 4.13 -15.87
CA TYR A 23 6.82 3.03 -15.71
C TYR A 23 7.05 2.29 -14.38
N LEU A 24 6.09 1.47 -13.98
CA LEU A 24 6.18 0.66 -12.76
C LEU A 24 7.23 -0.45 -12.89
N SER A 25 8.04 -0.65 -11.86
CA SER A 25 8.92 -1.82 -11.78
C SER A 25 8.11 -3.12 -11.70
N GLU A 26 8.73 -4.25 -12.03
CA GLU A 26 8.07 -5.56 -11.87
C GLU A 26 7.69 -5.85 -10.42
N ALA A 27 8.49 -5.38 -9.45
CA ALA A 27 8.18 -5.46 -8.03
C ALA A 27 6.92 -4.65 -7.69
N ALA A 28 6.78 -3.43 -8.22
CA ALA A 28 5.59 -2.60 -8.03
C ALA A 28 4.35 -3.22 -8.69
N LYS A 29 4.47 -3.73 -9.92
CA LYS A 29 3.36 -4.45 -10.59
C LYS A 29 2.92 -5.67 -9.79
N ARG A 30 3.87 -6.47 -9.28
CA ARG A 30 3.57 -7.63 -8.43
C ARG A 30 2.87 -7.18 -7.14
N PHE A 31 3.36 -6.14 -6.50
CA PHE A 31 2.75 -5.58 -5.30
C PHE A 31 1.30 -5.13 -5.56
N LYS A 32 1.04 -4.37 -6.64
CA LYS A 32 -0.31 -3.94 -7.02
C LYS A 32 -1.26 -5.13 -7.24
N ARG A 33 -0.81 -6.19 -7.92
CA ARG A 33 -1.65 -7.40 -8.12
C ARG A 33 -2.02 -8.07 -6.80
N LEU A 34 -1.07 -8.19 -5.88
CA LEU A 34 -1.32 -8.79 -4.56
C LEU A 34 -2.24 -7.90 -3.71
N THR A 35 -2.07 -6.58 -3.77
CA THR A 35 -2.97 -5.62 -3.12
C THR A 35 -4.40 -5.73 -3.66
N ALA A 36 -4.57 -5.81 -4.98
CA ALA A 36 -5.89 -5.99 -5.58
C ALA A 36 -6.59 -7.28 -5.12
N ALA A 37 -5.85 -8.39 -5.04
CA ALA A 37 -6.37 -9.65 -4.53
C ALA A 37 -6.79 -9.56 -3.05
N ALA A 38 -5.96 -8.94 -2.20
CA ALA A 38 -6.25 -8.74 -0.79
C ALA A 38 -7.45 -7.82 -0.55
N VAL A 39 -7.54 -6.72 -1.31
CA VAL A 39 -8.69 -5.80 -1.26
C VAL A 39 -9.97 -6.52 -1.68
N ALA A 40 -9.95 -7.27 -2.78
CA ALA A 40 -11.12 -8.01 -3.25
C ALA A 40 -11.60 -9.06 -2.23
N GLU A 41 -10.67 -9.76 -1.58
CA GLU A 41 -11.00 -10.71 -0.50
C GLU A 41 -11.69 -10.02 0.68
N VAL A 42 -11.11 -8.92 1.16
CA VAL A 42 -11.71 -8.16 2.27
C VAL A 42 -13.05 -7.56 1.85
N GLN A 43 -13.19 -7.03 0.63
CA GLN A 43 -14.49 -6.50 0.16
C GLN A 43 -15.59 -7.57 0.12
N ARG A 44 -15.27 -8.82 -0.24
CA ARG A 44 -16.21 -9.95 -0.16
C ARG A 44 -16.69 -10.18 1.27
N GLN A 45 -15.78 -10.16 2.24
CA GLN A 45 -16.10 -10.35 3.67
C GLN A 45 -17.01 -9.23 4.21
N TYR A 46 -16.94 -8.02 3.64
CA TYR A 46 -17.74 -6.86 4.05
C TYR A 46 -18.99 -6.64 3.17
N GLY A 47 -19.51 -7.70 2.54
CA GLY A 47 -20.76 -7.65 1.78
C GLY A 47 -20.65 -6.98 0.41
N HIS A 48 -19.53 -7.20 -0.29
CA HIS A 48 -19.28 -6.69 -1.65
C HIS A 48 -19.31 -5.17 -1.80
N ARG A 49 -18.93 -4.43 -0.75
CA ARG A 49 -18.72 -2.98 -0.85
C ARG A 49 -17.61 -2.68 -1.86
N ARG A 50 -17.96 -2.01 -2.96
CA ARG A 50 -17.06 -1.80 -4.09
C ARG A 50 -15.98 -0.74 -3.84
N SER A 51 -16.32 0.34 -3.12
CA SER A 51 -15.42 1.47 -2.88
C SER A 51 -15.99 2.38 -1.77
N PHE A 52 -15.14 3.09 -1.03
CA PHE A 52 -15.55 4.14 -0.09
C PHE A 52 -15.87 5.45 -0.84
N PRO A 53 -17.10 5.98 -0.75
CA PRO A 53 -17.53 7.12 -1.55
C PRO A 53 -17.14 8.50 -1.00
N GLY A 54 -16.61 8.58 0.23
CA GLY A 54 -16.30 9.83 0.90
C GLY A 54 -14.91 9.83 1.53
N ASP A 55 -14.64 10.84 2.35
CA ASP A 55 -13.36 10.97 3.04
C ASP A 55 -13.04 9.76 3.92
N VAL A 56 -11.77 9.37 3.93
CA VAL A 56 -11.26 8.22 4.68
C VAL A 56 -10.07 8.59 5.56
N SER A 57 -9.92 7.82 6.64
CA SER A 57 -8.71 7.82 7.48
C SER A 57 -8.00 6.48 7.32
N VAL A 58 -6.70 6.50 7.06
CA VAL A 58 -5.90 5.31 6.77
C VAL A 58 -4.83 5.11 7.83
N ALA A 59 -5.02 4.15 8.72
CA ALA A 59 -3.96 3.77 9.65
C ALA A 59 -3.03 2.75 8.99
N LEU A 60 -1.76 3.13 8.77
CA LEU A 60 -0.77 2.29 8.13
C LEU A 60 0.32 1.87 9.13
N THR A 61 0.42 0.57 9.40
CA THR A 61 1.49 -0.01 10.22
C THR A 61 2.41 -0.83 9.33
N LEU A 62 3.67 -0.40 9.22
CA LEU A 62 4.69 -1.09 8.44
C LEU A 62 5.53 -1.99 9.36
N TYR A 63 5.45 -3.29 9.15
CA TYR A 63 6.27 -4.27 9.86
C TYR A 63 7.60 -4.48 9.12
N LEU A 64 8.66 -3.85 9.60
CA LEU A 64 9.98 -3.89 8.98
C LEU A 64 10.57 -5.31 9.00
N PRO A 65 11.11 -5.82 7.89
CA PRO A 65 11.69 -7.16 7.80
C PRO A 65 13.08 -7.23 8.43
N ASP A 66 13.74 -6.09 8.59
CA ASP A 66 15.10 -5.98 9.11
C ASP A 66 15.27 -4.65 9.86
N LYS A 67 16.43 -4.45 10.49
CA LYS A 67 16.77 -3.26 11.27
C LYS A 67 17.35 -2.11 10.43
N ARG A 68 17.27 -2.15 9.09
CA ARG A 68 17.82 -1.08 8.25
C ARG A 68 17.02 0.20 8.46
N VAL A 69 17.74 1.30 8.61
CA VAL A 69 17.16 2.66 8.62
C VAL A 69 16.57 2.92 7.23
N ARG A 70 15.33 3.41 7.21
CA ARG A 70 14.57 3.71 6.00
C ARG A 70 13.80 4.99 6.21
N ASP A 71 13.62 5.75 5.14
CA ASP A 71 12.77 6.93 5.18
C ASP A 71 11.31 6.51 5.42
N VAL A 72 10.66 7.26 6.31
CA VAL A 72 9.31 6.98 6.83
C VAL A 72 8.24 7.06 5.73
N ASP A 73 8.44 7.91 4.74
CA ASP A 73 7.54 8.23 3.64
C ASP A 73 7.73 7.34 2.40
N ASN A 74 8.83 6.58 2.35
CA ASN A 74 9.23 5.79 1.19
C ASN A 74 8.31 4.60 0.87
N TYR A 75 7.47 4.17 1.82
CA TYR A 75 6.54 3.06 1.64
C TYR A 75 5.07 3.48 1.56
N PRO A 76 4.57 4.41 2.40
CA PRO A 76 3.19 4.87 2.34
C PRO A 76 2.72 5.25 0.94
N LYS A 77 3.53 5.98 0.17
CA LYS A 77 3.16 6.40 -1.19
C LYS A 77 2.89 5.22 -2.13
N GLY A 78 3.74 4.18 -2.09
CA GLY A 78 3.56 2.98 -2.92
C GLY A 78 2.35 2.13 -2.48
N VAL A 79 2.01 2.18 -1.19
CA VAL A 79 0.82 1.52 -0.63
C VAL A 79 -0.46 2.24 -1.06
N LEU A 80 -0.53 3.56 -0.92
CA LEU A 80 -1.69 4.35 -1.34
C LEU A 80 -1.98 4.19 -2.83
N ASP A 81 -0.95 4.29 -3.69
CA ASP A 81 -1.09 4.10 -5.13
C ASP A 81 -1.60 2.68 -5.48
N ALA A 82 -1.14 1.66 -4.76
CA ALA A 82 -1.63 0.28 -4.94
C ALA A 82 -3.08 0.11 -4.47
N LEU A 83 -3.48 0.78 -3.39
CA LEU A 83 -4.85 0.78 -2.87
C LEU A 83 -5.83 1.50 -3.81
N THR A 84 -5.44 2.66 -4.35
CA THR A 84 -6.18 3.36 -5.41
C THR A 84 -6.35 2.46 -6.63
N SER A 85 -5.27 1.82 -7.08
CA SER A 85 -5.31 0.87 -8.20
C SER A 85 -6.19 -0.35 -7.94
N ALA A 86 -6.36 -0.72 -6.67
CA ALA A 86 -7.23 -1.81 -6.24
C ALA A 86 -8.71 -1.40 -6.06
N GLY A 87 -9.03 -0.11 -6.24
CA GLY A 87 -10.40 0.39 -6.24
C GLY A 87 -11.05 0.49 -4.85
N ILE A 88 -10.25 0.56 -3.77
CA ILE A 88 -10.81 0.68 -2.42
C ILE A 88 -11.52 2.04 -2.19
N TRP A 89 -11.06 3.08 -2.87
CA TRP A 89 -11.62 4.43 -2.96
C TRP A 89 -11.49 4.89 -4.42
N ALA A 90 -12.07 6.03 -4.79
CA ALA A 90 -11.93 6.58 -6.14
C ALA A 90 -10.55 7.22 -6.34
N ASP A 91 -10.06 7.96 -5.34
CA ASP A 91 -8.81 8.71 -5.41
C ASP A 91 -8.14 8.77 -4.02
N ASP A 92 -6.80 8.76 -3.96
CA ASP A 92 -6.09 8.94 -2.68
C ASP A 92 -6.26 10.35 -2.10
N ALA A 93 -6.77 11.31 -2.89
CA ALA A 93 -7.26 12.60 -2.42
C ALA A 93 -8.39 12.51 -1.37
N GLN A 94 -9.06 11.36 -1.25
CA GLN A 94 -10.04 11.09 -0.18
C GLN A 94 -9.38 10.84 1.19
N VAL A 95 -8.06 10.59 1.24
CA VAL A 95 -7.35 10.33 2.50
C VAL A 95 -7.11 11.65 3.24
N ARG A 96 -7.86 11.89 4.32
CA ARG A 96 -7.74 13.12 5.14
C ARG A 96 -6.74 13.02 6.28
N SER A 97 -6.52 11.80 6.76
CA SER A 97 -5.57 11.51 7.82
C SER A 97 -4.93 10.16 7.60
N MET A 98 -3.61 10.09 7.80
CA MET A 98 -2.85 8.86 7.67
C MET A 98 -1.83 8.73 8.80
N PRO A 99 -2.21 8.22 9.98
CA PRO A 99 -1.21 7.85 10.98
C PRO A 99 -0.36 6.71 10.43
N PHE A 100 0.95 6.92 10.42
CA PHE A 100 1.94 5.95 9.95
C PHE A 100 2.87 5.52 11.09
N GLN A 101 3.06 4.22 11.23
CA GLN A 101 3.93 3.65 12.26
C GLN A 101 4.81 2.55 11.70
N ASN A 102 6.13 2.64 11.94
CA ASN A 102 7.05 1.53 11.76
C ASN A 102 7.03 0.65 13.01
N LYS A 103 6.91 -0.66 12.82
CA LYS A 103 7.09 -1.68 13.86
C LYS A 103 8.16 -2.66 13.43
N THR A 104 9.09 -2.96 14.32
CA THR A 104 9.98 -4.11 14.14
C THR A 104 9.16 -5.36 14.45
N ARG A 105 9.21 -6.39 13.59
CA ARG A 105 8.70 -7.70 14.01
C ARG A 105 9.55 -8.13 15.20
N LEU A 106 8.96 -8.13 16.40
CA LEU A 106 9.51 -8.87 17.52
C LEU A 106 9.47 -10.33 17.07
N THR A 107 10.60 -10.88 16.69
CA THR A 107 10.77 -12.33 16.60
C THR A 107 10.37 -12.88 17.95
N GLN A 108 9.23 -13.55 18.03
CA GLN A 108 9.01 -14.50 19.11
C GLN A 108 10.10 -15.57 18.92
N SER A 109 11.14 -15.45 19.74
CA SER A 109 12.10 -16.52 20.01
C SER A 109 11.43 -17.61 20.82
#